data_AF-A0A7Y2CYM6-F1
#
_entry.id   AF-A0A7Y2CYM6-F1
#
_cell.length_a   1.000
_cell.length_b   1.000
_cell.length_c   1.000
_cell.angle_alpha   90.00
_cell.angle_beta   90.00
_cell.angle_gamma   90.00
#
_symmetry.space_group_name_H-M   'P 1'
#
loop_
_entity.id
_entity.type
_entity.pdbx_description
1 polymer ?
#
loop_
_entity_poly.entity_id
_entity_poly.type
_entity_poly.pdbx_seq_one_letter_code
_entity_poly.pdbx_strand_id
1 'polypeptide(L)'
;MGAGGIIGVDVGGTFTDLVMVEGDTGQMRIAKVPTTLDNQAFGVLAALTEAEVDLPEVDLIVHGTTTTTNAVLERKLSRTGLVTTQGFRDVLELGRRTRPQAYGMKGVFIPIIPRDLRLEVPERMDAVGAVVTPLDEESLRAAVTQLKEAGCEALVIHFLHAYANPAHEERAAEIAAEIWPNDYITTGHSLLSETREFERGVTAAVNASVQPLLERYVARLRKELSDKGYRGDVLVMNGNGGMVSSQLVAKEAAKTVMSGPASGVMAAAYTGRRAGEENLLTYDMGGTSTDVALIRKGTPPVSNEIEVEYAMPIHVPMVDVRT
;
A
#
# COMPACT_ATOMS: atom_id res chain seq x y z
N MET A 1 -22.63 -12.33 -19.09
CA MET A 1 -21.99 -12.48 -17.76
C MET A 1 -22.03 -13.96 -17.43
N GLY A 2 -21.09 -14.46 -16.63
CA GLY A 2 -21.22 -15.82 -16.08
C GLY A 2 -22.50 -15.93 -15.25
N ALA A 3 -22.89 -17.15 -14.89
CA ALA A 3 -24.05 -17.34 -14.02
C ALA A 3 -23.79 -16.81 -12.59
N GLY A 4 -22.52 -16.70 -12.20
CA GLY A 4 -22.14 -16.32 -10.86
C GLY A 4 -22.22 -14.81 -10.58
N GLY A 5 -22.36 -14.48 -9.30
CA GLY A 5 -22.46 -13.09 -8.82
C GLY A 5 -21.12 -12.37 -8.75
N ILE A 6 -21.14 -11.04 -8.88
CA ILE A 6 -19.99 -10.16 -8.63
C ILE A 6 -20.24 -9.41 -7.32
N ILE A 7 -19.24 -9.41 -6.45
CA ILE A 7 -19.30 -8.74 -5.14
C ILE A 7 -18.26 -7.63 -5.09
N GLY A 8 -18.69 -6.43 -4.71
CA GLY A 8 -17.83 -5.35 -4.25
C GLY A 8 -17.96 -5.20 -2.73
N VAL A 9 -16.84 -5.18 -2.03
CA VAL A 9 -16.79 -4.94 -0.58
C VAL A 9 -15.84 -3.79 -0.30
N ASP A 10 -16.27 -2.80 0.48
CA ASP A 10 -15.40 -1.76 1.02
C ASP A 10 -15.35 -1.83 2.54
N VAL A 11 -14.14 -1.96 3.08
CA VAL A 11 -13.92 -1.97 4.53
C VAL A 11 -13.39 -0.61 4.98
N GLY A 12 -14.30 0.17 5.54
CA GLY A 12 -14.01 1.43 6.23
C GLY A 12 -13.67 1.24 7.71
N GLY A 13 -13.30 2.34 8.37
CA GLY A 13 -13.00 2.33 9.81
C GLY A 13 -14.22 2.06 10.71
N THR A 14 -15.43 2.36 10.25
CA THR A 14 -16.67 2.21 11.05
C THR A 14 -17.55 1.07 10.56
N PHE A 15 -17.78 0.98 9.26
CA PHE A 15 -18.64 -0.02 8.63
C PHE A 15 -17.91 -0.73 7.51
N THR A 16 -18.32 -1.98 7.28
CA THR A 16 -18.02 -2.75 6.09
C THR A 16 -19.26 -2.76 5.22
N ASP A 17 -19.12 -2.23 4.01
CA ASP A 17 -20.17 -2.08 3.02
C ASP A 17 -20.00 -3.14 1.92
N LEU A 18 -21.07 -3.81 1.53
CA LEU A 18 -21.07 -4.84 0.50
C LEU A 18 -22.18 -4.59 -0.50
N VAL A 19 -21.86 -4.71 -1.79
CA VAL A 19 -22.81 -4.75 -2.90
C VAL A 19 -22.55 -6.01 -3.71
N MET A 20 -23.60 -6.80 -3.93
CA MET A 20 -23.58 -7.95 -4.84
C MET A 20 -24.50 -7.66 -6.03
N VAL A 21 -24.06 -8.05 -7.22
CA VAL A 21 -24.88 -8.11 -8.44
C VAL A 21 -24.90 -9.54 -8.93
N GLU A 22 -26.09 -10.15 -8.98
CA GLU A 22 -26.29 -11.50 -9.51
C GLU A 22 -26.10 -11.53 -11.04
N GLY A 23 -25.38 -12.55 -11.54
CA GLY A 23 -25.06 -12.67 -12.98
C GLY A 23 -26.28 -12.89 -13.87
N ASP A 24 -27.23 -13.72 -13.41
CA ASP A 24 -28.40 -14.14 -14.18
C ASP A 24 -29.53 -13.11 -14.16
N THR A 25 -29.84 -12.58 -12.98
CA THR A 25 -31.01 -11.73 -12.74
C THR A 25 -30.67 -10.25 -12.80
N GLY A 26 -29.39 -9.89 -12.61
CA GLY A 26 -28.97 -8.52 -12.34
C GLY A 26 -29.48 -7.96 -11.02
N GLN A 27 -30.07 -8.80 -10.15
CA GLN A 27 -30.57 -8.37 -8.85
C GLN A 27 -29.41 -7.90 -7.98
N MET A 28 -29.63 -6.77 -7.30
CA MET A 28 -28.67 -6.19 -6.39
C MET A 28 -29.01 -6.55 -4.95
N ARG A 29 -28.00 -6.97 -4.18
CA ARG A 29 -28.09 -7.13 -2.73
C ARG A 29 -27.07 -6.23 -2.07
N ILE A 30 -27.44 -5.63 -0.94
CA ILE A 30 -26.60 -4.69 -0.20
C ILE A 30 -26.58 -5.12 1.25
N ALA A 31 -25.40 -5.09 1.86
CA ALA A 31 -25.24 -5.26 3.31
C ALA A 31 -24.33 -4.18 3.88
N LYS A 32 -24.62 -3.76 5.11
CA LYS A 32 -23.79 -2.84 5.87
C LYS A 32 -23.70 -3.35 7.30
N VAL A 33 -22.50 -3.74 7.70
CA VAL A 33 -22.23 -4.31 9.03
C VAL A 33 -21.13 -3.53 9.73
N PRO A 34 -21.09 -3.50 11.08
CA PRO A 34 -20.00 -2.86 11.80
C PRO A 34 -18.63 -3.47 11.45
N THR A 35 -17.60 -2.63 11.28
CA THR A 35 -16.23 -3.11 11.03
C THR A 35 -15.68 -3.80 12.29
N THR A 36 -15.07 -4.96 12.09
CA THR A 36 -14.37 -5.66 13.17
C THR A 36 -12.90 -5.22 13.21
N LEU A 37 -12.53 -4.43 14.22
CA LEU A 37 -11.19 -3.80 14.30
C LEU A 37 -10.06 -4.80 14.53
N ASP A 38 -10.29 -5.83 15.36
CA ASP A 38 -9.29 -6.86 15.65
C ASP A 38 -8.95 -7.69 14.39
N ASN A 39 -9.94 -7.87 13.52
CA ASN A 39 -9.73 -8.46 12.21
C ASN A 39 -10.85 -8.12 11.22
N GLN A 40 -10.51 -7.30 10.23
CA GLN A 40 -11.45 -6.84 9.21
C GLN A 40 -12.04 -7.97 8.36
N ALA A 41 -11.43 -9.17 8.31
CA ALA A 41 -11.95 -10.28 7.51
C ALA A 41 -13.28 -10.77 8.06
N PHE A 42 -13.48 -10.73 9.38
CA PHE A 42 -14.76 -11.09 10.00
C PHE A 42 -15.88 -10.12 9.63
N GLY A 43 -15.57 -8.83 9.46
CA GLY A 43 -16.52 -7.84 8.95
C GLY A 43 -17.00 -8.19 7.53
N VAL A 44 -16.07 -8.59 6.66
CA VAL A 44 -16.40 -9.04 5.29
C VAL A 44 -17.29 -10.29 5.31
N LEU A 45 -16.96 -11.29 6.13
CA LEU A 45 -17.76 -12.51 6.26
C LEU A 45 -19.16 -12.24 6.83
N ALA A 46 -19.27 -11.31 7.78
CA ALA A 46 -20.56 -10.89 8.33
C ALA A 46 -21.41 -10.20 7.24
N ALA A 47 -20.81 -9.33 6.42
CA ALA A 47 -21.51 -8.68 5.31
C ALA A 47 -21.99 -9.70 4.26
N LEU A 48 -21.16 -10.70 3.94
CA LEU A 48 -21.55 -11.81 3.03
C LEU A 48 -22.73 -12.62 3.59
N THR A 49 -22.75 -12.84 4.90
CA THR A 49 -23.84 -13.56 5.58
C THR A 49 -25.13 -12.74 5.57
N GLU A 50 -25.05 -11.44 5.87
CA GLU A 50 -26.20 -10.50 5.87
C GLU A 50 -26.81 -10.34 4.47
N ALA A 51 -25.99 -10.37 3.41
CA ALA A 51 -26.45 -10.34 2.03
C ALA A 51 -26.92 -11.71 1.49
N GLU A 52 -26.95 -12.74 2.34
CA GLU A 52 -27.37 -14.11 2.01
C GLU A 52 -26.62 -14.67 0.79
N VAL A 53 -25.31 -14.41 0.73
CA VAL A 53 -24.46 -14.82 -0.40
C VAL A 53 -24.17 -16.30 -0.36
N ASP A 54 -24.45 -17.00 -1.46
CA ASP A 54 -23.97 -18.36 -1.70
C ASP A 54 -22.56 -18.32 -2.33
N LEU A 55 -21.52 -18.39 -1.49
CA LEU A 55 -20.12 -18.20 -1.89
C LEU A 55 -19.64 -19.10 -3.05
N PRO A 56 -20.03 -20.39 -3.16
CA PRO A 56 -19.71 -21.23 -4.30
C PRO A 56 -20.19 -20.69 -5.66
N GLU A 57 -21.25 -19.89 -5.69
CA GLU A 57 -21.84 -19.30 -6.91
C GLU A 57 -21.29 -17.89 -7.20
N VAL A 58 -20.27 -17.43 -6.46
CA VAL A 58 -19.65 -16.12 -6.69
C VAL A 58 -18.52 -16.26 -7.70
N ASP A 59 -18.59 -15.48 -8.78
CA ASP A 59 -17.57 -15.45 -9.83
C ASP A 59 -16.36 -14.60 -9.42
N LEU A 60 -16.61 -13.47 -8.75
CA LEU A 60 -15.59 -12.47 -8.45
C LEU A 60 -15.90 -11.69 -7.18
N ILE A 61 -14.87 -11.52 -6.33
CA ILE A 61 -14.90 -10.61 -5.18
C ILE A 61 -13.87 -9.50 -5.42
N VAL A 62 -14.34 -8.26 -5.44
CA VAL A 62 -13.52 -7.05 -5.46
C VAL A 62 -13.55 -6.42 -4.08
N HIS A 63 -12.38 -6.20 -3.50
CA HIS A 63 -12.21 -5.80 -2.12
C HIS A 63 -11.44 -4.46 -2.03
N GLY A 64 -12.11 -3.42 -1.54
CA GLY A 64 -11.52 -2.17 -1.09
C GLY A 64 -11.25 -2.22 0.41
N THR A 65 -10.12 -1.66 0.83
CA THR A 65 -9.79 -1.55 2.25
C THR A 65 -9.08 -0.25 2.58
N THR A 66 -9.46 0.32 3.72
CA THR A 66 -8.77 1.47 4.31
C THR A 66 -7.64 1.05 5.26
N THR A 67 -7.36 -0.25 5.41
CA THR A 67 -6.33 -0.77 6.34
C THR A 67 -4.98 -0.11 6.12
N THR A 68 -4.50 -0.06 4.88
CA THR A 68 -3.18 0.49 4.55
C THR A 68 -3.13 1.98 4.85
N THR A 69 -4.14 2.74 4.39
CA THR A 69 -4.23 4.19 4.65
C THR A 69 -4.27 4.49 6.15
N ASN A 70 -5.11 3.79 6.92
CA ASN A 70 -5.25 4.00 8.36
C ASN A 70 -3.99 3.59 9.12
N ALA A 71 -3.34 2.48 8.75
CA ALA A 71 -2.07 2.07 9.37
C ALA A 71 -0.98 3.14 9.20
N VAL A 72 -0.93 3.78 8.04
CA VAL A 72 -0.01 4.88 7.75
C VAL A 72 -0.35 6.13 8.56
N LEU A 73 -1.60 6.60 8.50
CA LEU A 73 -2.06 7.81 9.20
C LEU A 73 -1.96 7.67 10.74
N GLU A 74 -2.30 6.50 11.28
CA GLU A 74 -2.24 6.22 12.73
C GLU A 74 -0.85 5.76 13.18
N ARG A 75 0.10 5.63 12.25
CA ARG A 75 1.46 5.10 12.48
C ARG A 75 1.48 3.73 13.17
N LYS A 76 0.45 2.92 12.94
CA LYS A 76 0.36 1.53 13.38
C LYS A 76 1.05 0.63 12.37
N LEU A 77 2.36 0.81 12.27
CA LEU A 77 3.22 0.18 11.28
C LEU A 77 4.00 -1.00 11.86
N SER A 78 4.34 -1.97 11.01
CA SER A 78 5.27 -3.04 11.39
C SER A 78 6.67 -2.47 11.65
N ARG A 79 7.33 -2.96 12.69
CA ARG A 79 8.71 -2.57 13.04
C ARG A 79 9.63 -2.93 11.87
N THR A 80 10.19 -1.91 11.21
CA THR A 80 10.91 -2.08 9.95
C THR A 80 12.35 -1.60 10.10
N GLY A 81 13.30 -2.38 9.57
CA GLY A 81 14.70 -1.99 9.47
C GLY A 81 15.04 -1.44 8.10
N LEU A 82 16.02 -0.54 8.02
CA LEU A 82 16.56 0.01 6.78
C LEU A 82 18.05 -0.30 6.70
N VAL A 83 18.49 -0.83 5.56
CA VAL A 83 19.89 -0.87 5.15
C VAL A 83 20.08 0.10 3.97
N THR A 84 21.06 0.99 4.09
CA THR A 84 21.33 2.00 3.06
C THR A 84 22.83 2.23 2.83
N THR A 85 23.16 3.02 1.81
CA THR A 85 24.52 3.37 1.44
C THR A 85 25.21 4.11 2.58
N GLN A 86 26.48 3.79 2.86
CA GLN A 86 27.27 4.48 3.88
C GLN A 86 27.30 6.01 3.66
N GLY A 87 26.99 6.76 4.71
CA GLY A 87 26.85 8.21 4.72
C GLY A 87 25.42 8.71 4.46
N PHE A 88 24.46 7.81 4.20
CA PHE A 88 23.09 8.15 3.80
C PHE A 88 22.02 7.66 4.80
N ARG A 89 22.43 7.28 6.02
CA ARG A 89 21.51 6.84 7.10
C ARG A 89 20.33 7.78 7.38
N ASP A 90 20.53 9.07 7.14
CA ASP A 90 19.59 10.14 7.53
C ASP A 90 18.72 10.68 6.40
N VAL A 91 18.74 10.06 5.22
CA VAL A 91 17.91 10.50 4.08
C VAL A 91 16.43 10.60 4.46
N LEU A 92 15.88 9.61 5.16
CA LEU A 92 14.47 9.61 5.56
C LEU A 92 14.13 10.70 6.57
N GLU A 93 15.10 11.20 7.35
CA GLU A 93 14.87 12.20 8.41
C GLU A 93 15.15 13.62 7.92
N LEU A 94 16.21 13.80 7.13
CA LEU A 94 16.55 15.09 6.52
C LEU A 94 15.53 15.51 5.48
N GLY A 95 14.97 14.53 4.76
CA GLY A 95 14.03 14.76 3.65
C GLY A 95 14.52 15.82 2.69
N ARG A 96 13.61 16.70 2.26
CA ARG A 96 13.92 17.88 1.44
C ARG A 96 14.32 19.13 2.25
N ARG A 97 14.51 19.00 3.57
CA ARG A 97 14.64 20.13 4.52
C ARG A 97 13.47 21.14 4.42
N THR A 98 12.29 20.64 4.06
CA THR A 98 11.03 21.40 4.09
C THR A 98 10.60 21.62 5.53
N ARG A 99 9.50 22.38 5.75
CA ARG A 99 8.90 22.57 7.08
C ARG A 99 7.42 22.19 7.05
N PRO A 100 6.88 21.54 8.10
CA PRO A 100 5.45 21.19 8.15
C PRO A 100 4.55 22.43 8.17
N GLN A 101 5.04 23.53 8.74
CA GLN A 101 4.36 24.82 8.77
C GLN A 101 5.25 25.87 8.13
N ALA A 102 4.66 26.70 7.25
CA ALA A 102 5.37 27.79 6.57
C ALA A 102 5.90 28.85 7.56
N TYR A 103 5.25 28.97 8.72
CA TYR A 103 5.61 29.91 9.78
C TYR A 103 5.99 29.13 11.05
N GLY A 104 7.03 29.61 11.76
CA GLY A 104 7.55 28.98 12.97
C GLY A 104 9.06 28.74 12.90
N MET A 105 9.72 28.82 14.07
CA MET A 105 11.17 28.60 14.21
C MET A 105 11.55 27.13 14.48
N LYS A 106 10.58 26.29 14.84
CA LYS A 106 10.78 24.89 15.22
C LYS A 106 9.75 24.01 14.53
N GLY A 107 10.12 22.77 14.27
CA GLY A 107 9.23 21.72 13.79
C GLY A 107 9.70 20.37 14.33
N VAL A 108 8.78 19.42 14.45
CA VAL A 108 9.09 18.03 14.77
C VAL A 108 8.63 17.20 13.58
N PHE A 109 9.48 16.28 13.15
CA PHE A 109 9.16 15.28 12.16
C PHE A 109 9.64 13.93 12.66
N ILE A 110 8.79 12.92 12.53
CA ILE A 110 9.11 11.56 12.95
C ILE A 110 9.18 10.72 11.66
N PRO A 111 10.37 10.26 11.24
CA PRO A 111 10.51 9.41 10.06
C PRO A 111 9.81 8.05 10.28
N ILE A 112 9.42 7.39 9.19
CA ILE A 112 8.76 6.07 9.24
C ILE A 112 9.63 5.04 9.98
N ILE A 113 10.92 5.04 9.69
CA ILE A 113 11.90 4.15 10.31
C ILE A 113 12.76 4.98 11.28
N PRO A 114 12.75 4.65 12.58
CA PRO A 114 13.52 5.39 13.58
C PRO A 114 15.02 5.16 13.36
N ARG A 115 15.84 6.12 13.80
CA ARG A 115 17.26 6.21 13.46
C ARG A 115 18.09 4.99 13.89
N ASP A 116 17.75 4.38 15.01
CA ASP A 116 18.40 3.18 15.55
C ASP A 116 18.15 1.93 14.70
N LEU A 117 17.13 1.94 13.84
CA LEU A 117 16.81 0.87 12.89
C LEU A 117 17.25 1.20 11.45
N ARG A 118 18.11 2.22 11.27
CA ARG A 118 18.71 2.58 9.98
C ARG A 118 20.21 2.26 10.04
N LEU A 119 20.64 1.24 9.32
CA LEU A 119 22.03 0.81 9.24
C LEU A 119 22.62 1.11 7.87
N GLU A 120 23.94 1.24 7.86
CA GLU A 120 24.71 1.58 6.67
C GLU A 120 25.63 0.44 6.29
N VAL A 121 25.79 0.23 4.99
CA VAL A 121 26.73 -0.74 4.43
C VAL A 121 27.70 -0.01 3.50
N PRO A 122 29.01 -0.32 3.57
CA PRO A 122 29.98 0.14 2.58
C PRO A 122 29.62 -0.39 1.19
N GLU A 123 29.14 0.51 0.35
CA GLU A 123 28.74 0.27 -1.03
C GLU A 123 28.64 1.64 -1.70
N ARG A 124 28.93 1.76 -3.00
CA ARG A 124 28.62 2.97 -3.75
C ARG A 124 28.50 2.71 -5.25
N MET A 125 27.40 3.18 -5.82
CA MET A 125 27.27 3.45 -7.26
C MET A 125 27.34 4.95 -7.57
N ASP A 126 27.77 5.31 -8.77
CA ASP A 126 27.66 6.67 -9.29
C ASP A 126 26.33 6.89 -10.06
N ALA A 127 26.12 8.12 -10.53
CA ALA A 127 24.88 8.50 -11.23
C ALA A 127 24.70 7.84 -12.61
N VAL A 128 25.75 7.24 -13.19
CA VAL A 128 25.67 6.47 -14.44
C VAL A 128 25.59 4.96 -14.19
N GLY A 129 25.52 4.54 -12.93
CA GLY A 129 25.41 3.15 -12.52
C GLY A 129 26.75 2.39 -12.48
N ALA A 130 27.88 3.10 -12.54
CA ALA A 130 29.18 2.48 -12.37
C ALA A 130 29.48 2.23 -10.88
N VAL A 131 30.08 1.09 -10.59
CA VAL A 131 30.50 0.73 -9.23
C VAL A 131 31.70 1.59 -8.83
N VAL A 132 31.53 2.40 -7.79
CA VAL A 132 32.59 3.19 -7.15
C VAL A 132 33.19 2.42 -5.98
N THR A 133 32.33 1.83 -5.14
CA THR A 133 32.71 0.96 -4.04
C THR A 133 31.89 -0.33 -4.15
N PRO A 134 32.53 -1.50 -4.26
CA PRO A 134 31.81 -2.78 -4.26
C PRO A 134 30.98 -2.96 -2.99
N LEU A 135 29.85 -3.68 -3.09
CA LEU A 135 29.06 -4.07 -1.93
C LEU A 135 29.90 -4.91 -0.97
N ASP A 136 30.03 -4.43 0.26
CA ASP A 136 30.60 -5.21 1.36
C ASP A 136 29.55 -6.19 1.91
N GLU A 137 29.63 -7.43 1.44
CA GLU A 137 28.70 -8.50 1.83
C GLU A 137 28.81 -8.88 3.32
N GLU A 138 29.98 -8.75 3.95
CA GLU A 138 30.15 -9.09 5.38
C GLU A 138 29.46 -8.04 6.26
N SER A 139 29.71 -6.76 5.96
CA SER A 139 29.02 -5.64 6.61
C SER A 139 27.50 -5.72 6.43
N LEU A 140 27.04 -6.11 5.24
CA LEU A 140 25.62 -6.35 4.98
C LEU A 140 25.04 -7.45 5.87
N ARG A 141 25.68 -8.63 5.93
CA ARG A 141 25.22 -9.75 6.77
C ARG A 141 25.13 -9.35 8.24
N ALA A 142 26.11 -8.59 8.73
CA ALA A 142 26.10 -8.06 10.09
C ALA A 142 24.91 -7.11 10.32
N ALA A 143 24.68 -6.16 9.41
CA ALA A 143 23.57 -5.21 9.51
C ALA A 143 22.19 -5.91 9.47
N VAL A 144 22.00 -6.86 8.56
CA VAL A 144 20.75 -7.64 8.46
C VAL A 144 20.52 -8.45 9.73
N THR A 145 21.56 -9.10 10.27
CA THR A 145 21.47 -9.85 11.54
C THR A 145 21.10 -8.94 12.70
N GLN A 146 21.73 -7.76 12.81
CA GLN A 146 21.43 -6.78 13.85
C GLN A 146 19.97 -6.31 13.80
N LEU A 147 19.42 -6.03 12.60
CA LEU A 147 18.03 -5.60 12.45
C LEU A 147 17.04 -6.72 12.82
N LYS A 148 17.36 -7.96 12.46
CA LYS A 148 16.59 -9.15 12.85
C LYS A 148 16.58 -9.32 14.38
N GLU A 149 17.75 -9.22 15.03
CA GLU A 149 17.87 -9.30 16.49
C GLU A 149 17.19 -8.13 17.21
N ALA A 150 17.13 -6.96 16.57
CA ALA A 150 16.37 -5.81 17.04
C ALA A 150 14.85 -5.98 16.88
N GLY A 151 14.37 -7.14 16.43
CA GLY A 151 12.96 -7.49 16.32
C GLY A 151 12.23 -6.83 15.15
N CYS A 152 12.96 -6.41 14.11
CA CYS A 152 12.32 -5.91 12.90
C CYS A 152 11.57 -7.05 12.19
N GLU A 153 10.33 -6.78 11.81
CA GLU A 153 9.48 -7.71 11.08
C GLU A 153 9.73 -7.64 9.57
N ALA A 154 10.05 -6.45 9.06
CA ALA A 154 10.32 -6.18 7.65
C ALA A 154 11.66 -5.46 7.47
N LEU A 155 12.25 -5.61 6.28
CA LEU A 155 13.53 -5.04 5.88
C LEU A 155 13.39 -4.21 4.61
N VAL A 156 13.99 -3.03 4.61
CA VAL A 156 14.17 -2.19 3.42
C VAL A 156 15.64 -2.16 3.05
N ILE A 157 15.93 -2.38 1.77
CA ILE A 157 17.26 -2.16 1.18
C ILE A 157 17.13 -0.99 0.21
N HIS A 158 17.86 0.09 0.49
CA HIS A 158 17.78 1.32 -0.30
C HIS A 158 19.16 1.91 -0.51
N PHE A 159 19.78 1.62 -1.66
CA PHE A 159 21.07 2.14 -2.06
C PHE A 159 20.92 3.28 -3.06
N LEU A 160 21.82 4.26 -2.98
CA LEU A 160 21.81 5.35 -3.95
C LEU A 160 22.04 4.83 -5.36
N HIS A 161 21.42 5.51 -6.32
CA HIS A 161 21.57 5.20 -7.74
C HIS A 161 21.14 3.79 -8.18
N ALA A 162 20.44 3.04 -7.32
CA ALA A 162 19.87 1.75 -7.71
C ALA A 162 18.84 1.82 -8.86
N TYR A 163 18.30 3.02 -9.16
CA TYR A 163 17.47 3.25 -10.36
C TYR A 163 18.29 3.16 -11.67
N ALA A 164 19.60 3.45 -11.60
CA ALA A 164 20.50 3.40 -12.74
C ALA A 164 21.13 2.01 -12.88
N ASN A 165 21.49 1.39 -11.75
CA ASN A 165 21.98 0.02 -11.70
C ASN A 165 21.55 -0.65 -10.38
N PRO A 166 20.61 -1.60 -10.41
CA PRO A 166 20.05 -2.23 -9.21
C PRO A 166 20.93 -3.35 -8.63
N ALA A 167 22.07 -3.70 -9.26
CA ALA A 167 22.81 -4.92 -8.96
C ALA A 167 23.20 -5.09 -7.49
N HIS A 168 23.55 -4.01 -6.77
CA HIS A 168 23.85 -4.11 -5.36
C HIS A 168 22.60 -4.28 -4.48
N GLU A 169 21.46 -3.69 -4.84
CA GLU A 169 20.21 -3.95 -4.10
C GLU A 169 19.70 -5.38 -4.35
N GLU A 170 19.81 -5.89 -5.58
CA GLU A 170 19.49 -7.28 -5.93
C GLU A 170 20.37 -8.25 -5.15
N ARG A 171 21.69 -8.06 -5.21
CA ARG A 171 22.64 -8.89 -4.48
C ARG A 171 22.42 -8.82 -2.97
N ALA A 172 22.11 -7.64 -2.44
CA ALA A 172 21.84 -7.47 -1.03
C ALA A 172 20.53 -8.16 -0.61
N ALA A 173 19.51 -8.16 -1.46
CA ALA A 173 18.26 -8.88 -1.21
C ALA A 173 18.47 -10.40 -1.19
N GLU A 174 19.28 -10.94 -2.09
CA GLU A 174 19.68 -12.36 -2.07
C GLU A 174 20.34 -12.74 -0.74
N ILE A 175 21.34 -11.98 -0.32
CA ILE A 175 22.06 -12.20 0.95
C ILE A 175 21.12 -12.05 2.15
N ALA A 176 20.25 -11.05 2.12
CA ALA A 176 19.29 -10.82 3.19
C ALA A 176 18.28 -11.98 3.29
N ALA A 177 17.82 -12.55 2.17
CA ALA A 177 16.90 -13.68 2.16
C ALA A 177 17.49 -14.96 2.79
N GLU A 178 18.82 -15.11 2.81
CA GLU A 178 19.49 -16.21 3.52
C GLU A 178 19.40 -16.07 5.06
N ILE A 179 19.19 -14.85 5.57
CA ILE A 179 19.27 -14.51 7.00
C ILE A 179 17.90 -14.15 7.59
N TRP A 180 17.09 -13.42 6.83
CA TRP A 180 15.81 -12.89 7.25
C TRP A 180 14.78 -14.02 7.46
N PRO A 181 13.91 -13.95 8.49
CA PRO A 181 13.04 -15.07 8.83
C PRO A 181 11.81 -15.24 7.90
N ASN A 182 11.58 -14.32 6.96
CA ASN A 182 10.40 -14.27 6.11
C ASN A 182 10.70 -13.52 4.79
N ASP A 183 9.69 -13.40 3.93
CA ASP A 183 9.81 -12.75 2.61
C ASP A 183 9.59 -11.22 2.64
N TYR A 184 9.53 -10.59 3.81
CA TYR A 184 9.28 -9.14 3.95
C TYR A 184 10.56 -8.33 3.74
N ILE A 185 11.11 -8.42 2.54
CA ILE A 185 12.28 -7.68 2.08
C ILE A 185 11.85 -6.83 0.89
N THR A 186 11.91 -5.49 1.05
CA THR A 186 11.61 -4.53 0.00
C THR A 186 12.90 -3.87 -0.49
N THR A 187 13.16 -3.93 -1.79
CA THR A 187 14.25 -3.16 -2.42
C THR A 187 13.72 -1.84 -2.99
N GLY A 188 14.47 -0.75 -2.83
CA GLY A 188 14.08 0.58 -3.28
C GLY A 188 13.77 0.66 -4.77
N HIS A 189 14.57 0.00 -5.62
CA HIS A 189 14.39 0.02 -7.07
C HIS A 189 13.14 -0.72 -7.56
N SER A 190 12.71 -1.77 -6.85
CA SER A 190 11.62 -2.65 -7.31
C SER A 190 10.25 -1.97 -7.28
N LEU A 191 10.04 -1.04 -6.36
CA LEU A 191 8.81 -0.25 -6.25
C LEU A 191 8.85 0.99 -7.13
N LEU A 192 9.98 1.73 -7.08
CA LEU A 192 10.17 2.96 -7.81
C LEU A 192 11.61 3.09 -8.29
N SER A 193 11.79 3.05 -9.62
CA SER A 193 13.06 3.31 -10.27
C SER A 193 13.19 4.79 -10.66
N GLU A 194 13.18 5.67 -9.66
CA GLU A 194 13.36 7.12 -9.82
C GLU A 194 14.67 7.62 -9.22
N THR A 195 15.16 8.76 -9.73
CA THR A 195 16.41 9.39 -9.28
C THR A 195 16.38 9.91 -7.85
N ARG A 196 15.18 10.08 -7.30
CA ARG A 196 14.90 10.79 -6.06
C ARG A 196 15.01 9.85 -4.84
N GLU A 197 16.13 9.92 -4.12
CA GLU A 197 16.43 8.99 -3.02
C GLU A 197 15.47 9.11 -1.83
N PHE A 198 15.04 10.33 -1.49
CA PHE A 198 14.13 10.53 -0.36
C PHE A 198 12.75 9.92 -0.64
N GLU A 199 12.14 10.22 -1.78
CA GLU A 199 10.79 9.79 -2.17
C GLU A 199 10.74 8.28 -2.39
N ARG A 200 11.75 7.74 -3.09
CA ARG A 200 11.90 6.30 -3.29
C ARG A 200 12.14 5.60 -1.94
N GLY A 201 12.96 6.18 -1.08
CA GLY A 201 13.25 5.64 0.25
C GLY A 201 12.02 5.63 1.16
N VAL A 202 11.26 6.72 1.19
CA VAL A 202 10.00 6.83 1.93
C VAL A 202 8.97 5.87 1.38
N THR A 203 8.78 5.79 0.06
CA THR A 203 7.81 4.87 -0.54
C THR A 203 8.16 3.41 -0.22
N ALA A 204 9.44 3.03 -0.30
CA ALA A 204 9.91 1.71 0.08
C ALA A 204 9.72 1.42 1.58
N ALA A 205 9.98 2.42 2.43
CA ALA A 205 9.71 2.33 3.87
C ALA A 205 8.22 2.13 4.17
N VAL A 206 7.32 2.91 3.56
CA VAL A 206 5.87 2.72 3.71
C VAL A 206 5.47 1.31 3.28
N ASN A 207 5.93 0.87 2.11
CA ASN A 207 5.59 -0.46 1.60
C ASN A 207 6.00 -1.57 2.56
N ALA A 208 7.27 -1.60 2.98
CA ALA A 208 7.79 -2.61 3.90
C ALA A 208 7.09 -2.57 5.27
N SER A 209 6.78 -1.36 5.76
CA SER A 209 6.11 -1.17 7.04
C SER A 209 4.64 -1.58 7.06
N VAL A 210 3.96 -1.59 5.90
CA VAL A 210 2.55 -1.99 5.80
C VAL A 210 2.38 -3.42 5.27
N GLN A 211 3.33 -3.93 4.49
CA GLN A 211 3.28 -5.25 3.86
C GLN A 211 2.88 -6.37 4.84
N PRO A 212 3.47 -6.52 6.04
CA PRO A 212 3.10 -7.63 6.94
C PRO A 212 1.66 -7.52 7.46
N LEU A 213 1.16 -6.30 7.69
CA LEU A 213 -0.21 -6.04 8.14
C LEU A 213 -1.22 -6.43 7.05
N LEU A 214 -0.96 -5.99 5.82
CA LEU A 214 -1.81 -6.29 4.68
C LEU A 214 -1.79 -7.79 4.34
N GLU A 215 -0.63 -8.43 4.35
CA GLU A 215 -0.50 -9.88 4.09
C GLU A 215 -1.30 -10.70 5.11
N ARG A 216 -1.14 -10.44 6.42
CA ARG A 216 -1.91 -11.13 7.47
C ARG A 216 -3.41 -11.01 7.27
N TYR A 217 -3.87 -9.81 6.92
CA TYR A 217 -5.28 -9.54 6.70
C TYR A 217 -5.81 -10.29 5.47
N VAL A 218 -5.16 -10.11 4.32
CA VAL A 218 -5.60 -10.67 3.04
C VAL A 218 -5.47 -12.19 3.04
N ALA A 219 -4.39 -12.75 3.59
CA ALA A 219 -4.21 -14.20 3.71
C ALA A 219 -5.32 -14.83 4.56
N ARG A 220 -5.70 -14.18 5.68
CA ARG A 220 -6.82 -14.66 6.51
C ARG A 220 -8.15 -14.58 5.76
N LEU A 221 -8.45 -13.44 5.11
CA LEU A 221 -9.67 -13.29 4.32
C LEU A 221 -9.79 -14.40 3.25
N ARG A 222 -8.71 -14.63 2.50
CA ARG A 222 -8.66 -15.70 1.48
C ARG A 222 -8.90 -17.08 2.07
N LYS A 223 -8.27 -17.38 3.22
CA LYS A 223 -8.46 -18.66 3.91
C LYS A 223 -9.92 -18.86 4.32
N GLU A 224 -10.52 -17.87 4.98
CA GLU A 224 -11.91 -17.97 5.44
C GLU A 224 -12.90 -18.11 4.29
N LEU A 225 -12.69 -17.38 3.18
CA LEU A 225 -13.50 -17.52 1.97
C LEU A 225 -13.37 -18.92 1.37
N SER A 226 -12.15 -19.44 1.27
CA SER A 226 -11.88 -20.79 0.76
C SER A 226 -12.52 -21.87 1.62
N ASP A 227 -12.41 -21.76 2.95
CA ASP A 227 -13.00 -22.69 3.92
C ASP A 227 -14.53 -22.72 3.82
N LYS A 228 -15.15 -21.60 3.42
CA LYS A 228 -16.58 -21.47 3.15
C LYS A 228 -17.00 -21.82 1.72
N GLY A 229 -16.09 -22.33 0.89
CA GLY A 229 -16.40 -22.87 -0.43
C GLY A 229 -16.16 -21.94 -1.61
N TYR A 230 -15.66 -20.71 -1.40
CA TYR A 230 -15.27 -19.84 -2.51
C TYR A 230 -14.09 -20.44 -3.29
N ARG A 231 -14.15 -20.37 -4.62
CA ARG A 231 -13.10 -20.89 -5.53
C ARG A 231 -12.59 -19.87 -6.53
N GLY A 232 -13.21 -18.69 -6.60
CA GLY A 232 -12.81 -17.61 -7.51
C GLY A 232 -11.63 -16.78 -7.01
N ASP A 233 -11.34 -15.72 -7.76
CA ASP A 233 -10.28 -14.77 -7.41
C ASP A 233 -10.80 -13.68 -6.47
N VAL A 234 -9.99 -13.31 -5.48
CA VAL A 234 -10.20 -12.07 -4.71
C VAL A 234 -9.27 -11.02 -5.27
N LEU A 235 -9.84 -9.95 -5.83
CA LEU A 235 -9.12 -8.79 -6.30
C LEU A 235 -9.17 -7.69 -5.24
N VAL A 236 -8.06 -6.98 -5.06
CA VAL A 236 -7.95 -5.84 -4.15
C VAL A 236 -7.82 -4.56 -4.97
N MET A 237 -8.56 -3.52 -4.57
CA MET A 237 -8.51 -2.21 -5.21
C MET A 237 -7.18 -1.51 -4.89
N ASN A 238 -6.60 -0.86 -5.90
CA ASN A 238 -5.44 0.01 -5.76
C ASN A 238 -5.86 1.48 -5.71
N GLY A 239 -5.00 2.33 -5.16
CA GLY A 239 -5.17 3.78 -5.13
C GLY A 239 -5.28 4.42 -6.52
N ASN A 240 -4.79 3.77 -7.60
CA ASN A 240 -4.96 4.26 -8.98
C ASN A 240 -6.32 3.90 -9.62
N GLY A 241 -7.21 3.21 -8.90
CA GLY A 241 -8.49 2.74 -9.43
C GLY A 241 -8.42 1.44 -10.24
N GLY A 242 -7.24 0.81 -10.32
CA GLY A 242 -7.04 -0.54 -10.84
C GLY A 242 -7.24 -1.61 -9.76
N MET A 243 -7.15 -2.88 -10.16
CA MET A 243 -7.32 -4.03 -9.27
C MET A 243 -6.13 -4.99 -9.41
N VAL A 244 -5.70 -5.59 -8.29
CA VAL A 244 -4.60 -6.56 -8.23
C VAL A 244 -5.06 -7.80 -7.48
N SER A 245 -4.56 -8.97 -7.87
CA SER A 245 -4.84 -10.20 -7.12
C SER A 245 -4.41 -10.08 -5.67
N SER A 246 -5.28 -10.51 -4.76
CA SER A 246 -5.00 -10.66 -3.33
C SER A 246 -3.77 -11.52 -3.02
N GLN A 247 -3.31 -12.34 -3.97
CA GLN A 247 -2.06 -13.12 -3.85
C GLN A 247 -0.79 -12.29 -4.00
N LEU A 248 -0.88 -11.14 -4.66
CA LEU A 248 0.28 -10.31 -5.04
C LEU A 248 0.26 -8.95 -4.34
N VAL A 249 -0.91 -8.52 -3.88
CA VAL A 249 -1.14 -7.15 -3.39
C VAL A 249 -0.18 -6.74 -2.26
N ALA A 250 0.19 -7.66 -1.37
CA ALA A 250 1.06 -7.34 -0.24
C ALA A 250 2.48 -6.96 -0.67
N LYS A 251 2.97 -7.45 -1.81
CA LYS A 251 4.30 -7.08 -2.33
C LYS A 251 4.38 -5.60 -2.68
N GLU A 252 3.28 -5.03 -3.13
CA GLU A 252 3.13 -3.62 -3.50
C GLU A 252 2.09 -2.91 -2.62
N ALA A 253 2.10 -3.20 -1.31
CA ALA A 253 1.16 -2.67 -0.33
C ALA A 253 1.02 -1.13 -0.37
N ALA A 254 2.09 -0.40 -0.71
CA ALA A 254 2.02 1.06 -0.87
C ALA A 254 1.02 1.51 -1.95
N LYS A 255 0.74 0.67 -2.96
CA LYS A 255 -0.25 0.97 -4.02
C LYS A 255 -1.70 0.82 -3.56
N THR A 256 -1.97 0.25 -2.38
CA THR A 256 -3.33 0.17 -1.85
C THR A 256 -3.69 1.33 -0.93
N VAL A 257 -2.74 2.22 -0.65
CA VAL A 257 -3.00 3.50 -0.01
C VAL A 257 -4.01 4.27 -0.87
N MET A 258 -5.03 4.84 -0.22
CA MET A 258 -6.15 5.54 -0.86
C MET A 258 -7.04 4.68 -1.79
N SER A 259 -7.02 3.35 -1.67
CA SER A 259 -7.86 2.47 -2.51
C SER A 259 -9.37 2.66 -2.35
N GLY A 260 -9.85 2.93 -1.13
CA GLY A 260 -11.27 3.23 -0.84
C GLY A 260 -11.76 4.46 -1.62
N PRO A 261 -11.20 5.66 -1.39
CA PRO A 261 -11.58 6.86 -2.14
C PRO A 261 -11.43 6.71 -3.66
N ALA A 262 -10.36 6.03 -4.13
CA ALA A 262 -10.19 5.73 -5.55
C ALA A 262 -11.36 4.95 -6.14
N SER A 263 -11.88 3.94 -5.42
CA SER A 263 -13.04 3.16 -5.87
C SER A 263 -14.31 4.02 -6.02
N GLY A 264 -14.56 4.94 -5.08
CA GLY A 264 -15.69 5.88 -5.13
C GLY A 264 -15.60 6.81 -6.32
N VAL A 265 -14.41 7.34 -6.61
CA VAL A 265 -14.17 8.21 -7.78
C VAL A 265 -14.35 7.44 -9.09
N MET A 266 -13.87 6.19 -9.17
CA MET A 266 -14.06 5.33 -10.35
C MET A 266 -15.55 5.03 -10.58
N ALA A 267 -16.30 4.72 -9.52
CA ALA A 267 -17.73 4.48 -9.57
C ALA A 267 -18.51 5.75 -9.99
N ALA A 268 -18.14 6.92 -9.47
CA ALA A 268 -18.72 8.20 -9.86
C ALA A 268 -18.46 8.52 -11.33
N ALA A 269 -17.23 8.29 -11.83
CA ALA A 269 -16.90 8.48 -13.23
C ALA A 269 -17.69 7.54 -14.15
N TYR A 270 -17.85 6.27 -13.76
CA TYR A 270 -18.70 5.33 -14.49
C TYR A 270 -20.16 5.79 -14.52
N THR A 271 -20.70 6.19 -13.37
CA THR A 271 -22.09 6.61 -13.21
C THR A 271 -22.38 7.89 -14.00
N GLY A 272 -21.50 8.89 -13.93
CA GLY A 272 -21.65 10.13 -14.69
C GLY A 272 -21.63 9.90 -16.19
N ARG A 273 -20.71 9.08 -16.71
CA ARG A 273 -20.72 8.71 -18.15
C ARG A 273 -22.04 8.05 -18.57
N ARG A 274 -22.64 7.24 -17.71
CA ARG A 274 -23.95 6.62 -17.96
C ARG A 274 -25.11 7.62 -17.89
N ALA A 275 -24.97 8.66 -17.06
CA ALA A 275 -25.93 9.75 -16.93
C ALA A 275 -25.76 10.86 -17.99
N GLY A 276 -24.69 10.82 -18.80
CA GLY A 276 -24.35 11.90 -19.74
C GLY A 276 -23.59 13.08 -19.10
N GLU A 277 -23.17 12.93 -17.83
CA GLU A 277 -22.46 13.95 -17.06
C GLU A 277 -20.97 13.58 -16.93
N GLU A 278 -20.13 14.24 -17.71
CA GLU A 278 -18.70 13.91 -17.79
C GLU A 278 -17.82 14.78 -16.86
N ASN A 279 -18.36 15.84 -16.26
CA ASN A 279 -17.61 16.70 -15.35
C ASN A 279 -18.29 16.66 -13.98
N LEU A 280 -17.62 16.07 -13.00
CA LEU A 280 -18.20 15.76 -11.69
C LEU A 280 -17.24 16.20 -10.58
N LEU A 281 -17.81 16.59 -9.45
CA LEU A 281 -17.09 16.68 -8.19
C LEU A 281 -17.59 15.55 -7.30
N THR A 282 -16.71 14.67 -6.84
CA THR A 282 -17.07 13.69 -5.81
C THR A 282 -16.94 14.34 -4.44
N TYR A 283 -17.82 13.96 -3.52
CA TYR A 283 -17.78 14.42 -2.14
C TYR A 283 -18.22 13.26 -1.26
N ASP A 284 -17.25 12.57 -0.66
CA ASP A 284 -17.46 11.44 0.22
C ASP A 284 -17.10 11.83 1.66
N MET A 285 -18.07 11.74 2.56
CA MET A 285 -17.90 12.14 3.96
C MET A 285 -18.04 10.92 4.86
N GLY A 286 -16.92 10.50 5.46
CA GLY A 286 -16.88 9.45 6.45
C GLY A 286 -16.97 9.98 7.88
N GLY A 287 -16.79 9.08 8.86
CA GLY A 287 -16.72 9.44 10.28
C GLY A 287 -15.39 10.09 10.71
N THR A 288 -14.35 10.01 9.88
CA THR A 288 -12.98 10.45 10.21
C THR A 288 -12.41 11.43 9.18
N SER A 289 -12.79 11.30 7.91
CA SER A 289 -12.24 12.06 6.79
C SER A 289 -13.33 12.53 5.82
N THR A 290 -12.98 13.47 4.94
CA THR A 290 -13.82 13.87 3.80
C THR A 290 -12.99 13.87 2.53
N ASP A 291 -13.36 13.05 1.57
CA ASP A 291 -12.59 12.80 0.36
C ASP A 291 -13.28 13.47 -0.85
N VAL A 292 -12.55 14.38 -1.52
CA VAL A 292 -13.03 15.16 -2.66
C VAL A 292 -12.14 14.95 -3.89
N ALA A 293 -12.74 14.69 -5.05
CA ALA A 293 -12.03 14.58 -6.32
C ALA A 293 -12.77 15.27 -7.47
N LEU A 294 -12.00 15.76 -8.45
CA LEU A 294 -12.53 16.41 -9.65
C LEU A 294 -12.39 15.47 -10.85
N ILE A 295 -13.51 15.00 -11.39
CA ILE A 295 -13.54 14.21 -12.63
C ILE A 295 -13.78 15.16 -13.80
N ARG A 296 -12.94 15.08 -14.84
CA ARG A 296 -13.09 15.87 -16.07
C ARG A 296 -13.18 14.96 -17.27
N LYS A 297 -14.12 15.24 -18.19
CA LYS A 297 -14.32 14.45 -19.42
C LYS A 297 -14.44 12.93 -19.13
N GLY A 298 -15.16 12.60 -18.06
CA GLY A 298 -15.42 11.24 -17.61
C GLY A 298 -14.19 10.47 -17.14
N THR A 299 -13.05 11.14 -16.94
CA THR A 299 -11.78 10.49 -16.58
C THR A 299 -11.30 11.02 -15.21
N PRO A 300 -11.14 10.14 -14.21
CA PRO A 300 -10.49 10.49 -12.95
C PRO A 300 -9.04 10.91 -13.17
N PRO A 301 -8.60 12.06 -12.62
CA PRO A 301 -7.19 12.43 -12.63
C PRO A 301 -6.38 11.45 -11.77
N VAL A 302 -5.16 11.14 -12.23
CA VAL A 302 -4.19 10.34 -11.50
C VAL A 302 -2.95 11.20 -11.27
N SER A 303 -2.47 11.26 -10.04
CA SER A 303 -1.22 11.92 -9.64
C SER A 303 -0.19 10.87 -9.23
N ASN A 304 1.09 11.15 -9.49
CA ASN A 304 2.22 10.36 -9.00
C ASN A 304 2.89 11.02 -7.78
N GLU A 305 2.37 12.16 -7.33
CA GLU A 305 2.90 12.91 -6.19
C GLU A 305 1.75 13.11 -5.21
N ILE A 306 1.59 12.16 -4.29
CA ILE A 306 0.70 12.28 -3.14
C ILE A 306 1.52 12.28 -1.86
N GLU A 307 1.24 13.23 -0.99
CA GLU A 307 1.81 13.32 0.34
C GLU A 307 0.69 13.01 1.34
N VAL A 308 0.77 11.83 1.98
CA VAL A 308 -0.26 11.33 2.90
C VAL A 308 -0.18 12.00 4.26
N GLU A 309 1.05 12.24 4.72
CA GLU A 309 1.40 13.03 5.90
C GLU A 309 2.64 13.85 5.54
N TYR A 310 2.93 14.89 6.31
CA TYR A 310 4.13 15.69 6.12
C TYR A 310 5.40 14.83 6.02
N ALA A 311 6.19 15.06 4.96
CA ALA A 311 7.40 14.32 4.63
C ALA A 311 7.18 12.81 4.47
N MET A 312 5.97 12.43 4.05
CA MET A 312 5.61 11.09 3.62
C MET A 312 5.12 11.07 2.17
N PRO A 313 5.96 11.46 1.19
CA PRO A 313 5.62 11.32 -0.22
C PRO A 313 5.52 9.84 -0.60
N ILE A 314 4.41 9.45 -1.19
CA ILE A 314 4.24 8.13 -1.81
C ILE A 314 4.13 8.34 -3.31
N HIS A 315 5.17 7.92 -4.04
CA HIS A 315 5.32 8.20 -5.47
C HIS A 315 4.78 7.09 -6.37
N VAL A 316 3.63 6.51 -6.01
CA VAL A 316 2.93 5.55 -6.87
C VAL A 316 1.72 6.23 -7.51
N PRO A 317 1.33 5.87 -8.75
CA PRO A 317 0.14 6.42 -9.36
C PRO A 317 -1.07 6.20 -8.45
N MET A 318 -1.81 7.27 -8.18
CA MET A 318 -3.04 7.26 -7.38
C MET A 318 -4.05 8.24 -7.94
N VAL A 319 -5.33 7.95 -7.79
CA VAL A 319 -6.41 8.90 -8.11
C VAL A 319 -6.20 10.16 -7.27
N ASP A 320 -6.27 11.33 -7.90
CA ASP A 320 -6.08 12.62 -7.24
C ASP A 320 -7.32 12.96 -6.39
N VAL A 321 -7.23 12.55 -5.13
CA VAL A 321 -8.21 12.78 -4.07
C VAL A 321 -7.60 13.71 -3.02
N ARG A 322 -8.41 14.62 -2.50
CA ARG A 322 -8.06 15.48 -1.35
C ARG A 322 -8.87 15.09 -0.14
N THR A 323 -8.17 14.86 0.98
CA THR A 323 -8.70 14.44 2.28
C THR A 323 -8.57 15.56 3.31
#